data_AF-A0A965GGK5-F1
#
_entry.id   AF-A0A965GGK5-F1
#
_cell.length_a   1.000
_cell.length_b   1.000
_cell.length_c   1.000
_cell.angle_alpha   90.00
_cell.angle_beta   90.00
_cell.angle_gamma   90.00
#
_symmetry.space_group_name_H-M   'P 1'
#
loop_
_entity.id
_entity.type
_entity.pdbx_description
1 polymer ?
#
loop_
_entity_poly.entity_id
_entity_poly.type
_entity_poly.pdbx_seq_one_letter_code
_entity_poly.pdbx_strand_id
1 'polypeptide(L)' 'EVQDAFITEGGVQCGFCTPGLVVAIEHLLNNNQSPSEIEIKEAISGNICRCTGYGRIFEAVQTAVATRRAGK' A
#
# COMPACT_ATOMS: atom_id res chain seq x y z
N GLU A 1 -6.65 7.92 -2.48
CA GLU A 1 -7.09 6.62 -1.92
C GLU A 1 -5.97 5.83 -1.25
N VAL A 2 -4.74 5.76 -1.77
CA VAL A 2 -3.64 5.05 -1.08
C VAL A 2 -3.42 5.58 0.35
N GLN A 3 -3.32 6.90 0.53
CA GLN A 3 -3.13 7.51 1.85
C GLN A 3 -4.30 7.23 2.80
N ASP A 4 -5.54 7.38 2.32
CA ASP A 4 -6.74 7.12 3.12
C ASP A 4 -6.83 5.65 3.57
N ALA A 5 -6.44 4.72 2.71
CA ALA A 5 -6.40 3.30 3.05
C ALA A 5 -5.34 2.99 4.12
N PHE A 6 -4.16 3.61 4.05
CA PHE A 6 -3.13 3.48 5.09
C PHE A 6 -3.61 4.00 6.45
N ILE A 7 -4.42 5.06 6.48
CA ILE A 7 -5.03 5.58 7.70
C ILE A 7 -6.10 4.61 8.20
N THR A 8 -6.99 4.17 7.31
CA THR A 8 -8.16 3.33 7.64
C THR A 8 -7.76 1.96 8.18
N GLU A 9 -6.80 1.30 7.54
CA GLU A 9 -6.37 -0.06 7.91
C GLU A 9 -5.28 -0.08 9.01
N GLY A 10 -4.84 1.09 9.48
CA GLY A 10 -3.74 1.16 10.45
C GLY A 10 -2.39 0.74 9.85
N GLY A 11 -2.16 1.03 8.57
CA GLY A 11 -0.90 0.81 7.85
C GLY A 11 0.25 1.72 8.30
N VAL A 12 0.07 2.51 9.36
CA VAL A 12 1.02 3.50 9.89
C VAL A 12 1.16 3.35 11.41
N GLN A 13 2.40 3.35 11.89
CA GLN A 13 2.74 3.52 13.31
C GLN A 13 3.67 4.73 13.49
N CYS A 14 5.00 4.53 13.46
CA CYS A 14 5.95 5.63 13.59
C CYS A 14 5.99 6.59 12.39
N GLY A 15 5.42 6.19 11.24
CA GLY A 15 5.33 7.02 10.03
C GLY A 15 6.59 7.12 9.18
N PHE A 16 7.76 6.69 9.67
CA PHE A 16 9.04 6.92 8.96
C PHE A 16 9.09 6.29 7.56
N CYS A 17 8.64 5.04 7.41
CA CYS A 17 8.62 4.34 6.12
C CYS A 17 7.42 4.72 5.23
N THR A 18 6.41 5.40 5.79
CA THR A 18 5.12 5.61 5.12
C THR A 18 5.23 6.41 3.82
N PRO A 19 6.01 7.51 3.72
CA PRO A 19 6.15 8.23 2.46
C PRO A 19 6.66 7.35 1.30
N GLY A 20 7.68 6.52 1.56
CA GLY A 20 8.25 5.62 0.55
C GLY A 20 7.24 4.54 0.11
N LEU A 21 6.53 3.95 1.07
CA LEU A 21 5.48 2.96 0.79
C LEU A 21 4.35 3.54 -0.05
N VAL A 22 3.85 4.73 0.30
CA VAL A 22 2.76 5.39 -0.44
C VAL A 22 3.17 5.64 -1.89
N VAL A 23 4.38 6.16 -2.14
CA VAL A 23 4.87 6.42 -3.50
C VAL A 23 5.05 5.13 -4.29
N ALA A 24 5.62 4.08 -3.69
CA ALA A 24 5.82 2.80 -4.36
C ALA A 24 4.50 2.12 -4.75
N ILE A 25 3.51 2.12 -3.85
CA ILE A 25 2.18 1.57 -4.11
C ILE A 25 1.44 2.40 -5.15
N GLU A 26 1.51 3.73 -5.08
CA GLU A 26 0.88 4.58 -6.08
C GLU A 26 1.47 4.35 -7.48
N HIS A 27 2.79 4.17 -7.58
CA HIS A 27 3.43 3.78 -8.83
C HIS A 27 2.93 2.42 -9.34
N LEU A 28 2.86 1.41 -8.48
CA LEU A 28 2.33 0.09 -8.84
C LEU A 28 0.91 0.20 -9.40
N LEU A 29 0.01 0.87 -8.68
CA LEU A 29 -1.41 0.91 -9.03
C LEU A 29 -1.73 1.76 -10.26
N ASN A 30 -0.88 2.74 -10.58
CA ASN A 30 -0.97 3.48 -11.84
C ASN A 30 -0.62 2.62 -13.07
N ASN A 31 0.23 1.60 -12.90
CA ASN A 31 0.65 0.71 -13.98
C ASN A 31 -0.14 -0.60 -14.04
N ASN A 32 -0.57 -1.12 -12.89
CA ASN A 32 -1.37 -2.33 -12.75
C ASN A 32 -2.51 -2.09 -11.74
N GLN A 33 -3.75 -2.00 -12.23
CA GLN A 33 -4.94 -1.73 -11.39
C GLN A 33 -5.44 -2.96 -10.64
N SER A 34 -4.89 -4.15 -10.89
CA SER A 34 -5.27 -5.39 -10.22
C SER A 34 -4.04 -6.27 -9.96
N PRO A 35 -3.05 -5.76 -9.20
CA PRO A 35 -1.83 -6.50 -8.95
C PRO A 35 -2.11 -7.70 -8.07
N SER A 36 -1.40 -8.79 -8.34
CA SER A 36 -1.33 -9.95 -7.47
C SER A 36 -0.60 -9.61 -6.17
N GLU A 37 -0.77 -10.47 -5.15
CA GLU A 37 -0.06 -10.30 -3.87
C GLU A 37 1.46 -10.31 -4.03
N ILE A 38 1.99 -11.10 -4.98
CA ILE A 38 3.42 -11.17 -5.29
C ILE A 38 3.91 -9.84 -5.86
N GLU A 39 3.20 -9.26 -6.82
CA GLU A 39 3.55 -7.95 -7.39
C GLU A 39 3.53 -6.83 -6.33
N ILE A 40 2.58 -6.89 -5.39
CA ILE A 40 2.56 -5.94 -4.26
C ILE A 40 3.81 -6.11 -3.38
N LYS A 41 4.17 -7.35 -3.03
CA LYS A 41 5.37 -7.66 -2.23
C LYS A 41 6.65 -7.16 -2.91
N GLU A 42 6.78 -7.41 -4.21
CA GLU A 42 7.94 -6.98 -4.99
C GLU A 42 8.02 -5.46 -5.04
N ALA A 43 6.91 -4.77 -5.31
CA ALA A 43 6.85 -3.32 -5.38
C ALA A 43 7.29 -2.63 -4.07
N ILE A 44 7.02 -3.24 -2.92
CA ILE A 44 7.40 -2.68 -1.62
C ILE A 44 8.65 -3.32 -1.00
N SER A 45 9.31 -4.25 -1.69
CA SER A 45 10.47 -4.99 -1.15
C SER A 45 11.64 -4.08 -0.73
N GLY A 46 11.80 -2.92 -1.39
CA GLY A 46 12.78 -1.89 -1.03
C GLY A 46 12.35 -0.96 0.11
N ASN A 47 11.10 -1.05 0.59
CA ASN A 47 10.55 -0.18 1.62
C ASN A 47 10.50 -0.92 2.97
N ILE A 48 11.59 -0.82 3.73
CA ILE A 48 11.72 -1.54 5.01
C ILE A 48 10.87 -0.88 6.10
N CYS A 49 9.97 -1.65 6.70
CA CYS A 49 9.17 -1.24 7.85
C CYS A 49 9.53 -2.05 9.09
N ARG A 50 9.80 -1.36 10.22
CA ARG A 50 10.10 -2.02 11.50
C ARG A 50 8.91 -2.12 12.44
N CYS A 51 7.85 -1.34 12.21
CA CYS A 51 6.77 -1.16 13.17
C CYS A 51 5.54 -2.00 12.86
N THR A 52 5.09 -2.02 11.59
CA THR A 52 3.79 -2.62 11.23
C THR A 52 3.83 -4.13 10.98
N GLY A 53 5.02 -4.70 10.73
CA GLY A 53 5.15 -6.10 10.30
C GLY A 53 4.51 -6.40 8.94
N TYR A 54 4.27 -5.37 8.11
CA TYR A 54 3.69 -5.43 6.77
C TYR A 54 2.22 -5.86 6.64
N GLY A 55 1.64 -6.61 7.59
CA GLY A 55 0.25 -7.08 7.50
C GLY A 55 -0.77 -5.96 7.21
N ARG A 56 -0.78 -4.91 8.03
CA ARG A 56 -1.65 -3.74 7.84
C ARG A 56 -1.34 -2.91 6.58
N ILE A 57 -0.10 -2.99 6.09
CA ILE A 57 0.28 -2.37 4.81
C ILE A 57 -0.39 -3.13 3.66
N PHE A 58 -0.38 -4.47 3.68
CA PHE A 58 -1.06 -5.26 2.65
C PHE A 58 -2.56 -5.02 2.64
N GLU A 59 -3.20 -4.98 3.81
CA GLU A 59 -4.62 -4.64 3.94
C GLU A 59 -4.92 -3.25 3.34
N ALA A 60 -4.10 -2.24 3.67
CA ALA A 60 -4.23 -0.89 3.08
C ALA A 60 -4.12 -0.91 1.55
N VAL A 61 -3.20 -1.70 0.99
CA VAL A 61 -3.07 -1.80 -0.48
C VAL A 61 -4.31 -2.45 -1.10
N GLN A 62 -4.87 -3.50 -0.49
CA GLN A 62 -6.09 -4.14 -0.98
C GLN A 62 -7.29 -3.19 -0.93
N THR A 63 -7.43 -2.42 0.15
CA THR A 63 -8.46 -1.37 0.27
C THR A 63 -8.29 -0.28 -0.79
N ALA A 64 -7.04 0.15 -1.06
CA ALA A 64 -6.75 1.12 -2.12
C ALA A 64 -7.11 0.59 -3.52
N VAL A 65 -6.79 -0.68 -3.83
CA VAL A 65 -7.17 -1.35 -5.09
C VAL A 65 -8.68 -1.38 -5.25
N ALA A 66 -9.41 -1.81 -4.21
CA ALA A 66 -10.87 -1.87 -4.24
C ALA A 66 -11.50 -0.49 -4.46
N THR A 67 -11.01 0.52 -3.74
CA THR A 67 -11.49 1.91 -3.84
C THR A 67 -11.26 2.49 -5.24
N ARG A 68 -10.06 2.30 -5.80
CA ARG A 68 -9.69 2.78 -7.14
C ARG A 68 -10.54 2.13 -8.23
N ARG A 69 -10.96 0.86 -8.05
CA ARG A 69 -11.88 0.17 -8.97
C ARG A 69 -13.32 0.65 -8.85
N ALA A 70 -13.78 0.99 -7.65
CA ALA A 70 -15.15 1.46 -7.42
C ALA A 70 -15.39 2.92 -7.89
N GLY A 71 -14.33 3.73 -7.99
CA GLY A 71 -14.39 5.11 -8.51
C GLY A 71 -14.29 5.24 -10.03
N LYS A 72 -14.25 4.11 -10.77
CA LYS A 72 -14.39 4.03 -12.23
C LYS A 72 -15.77 3.50 -12.59
#